data_AF-A0A812DN17-F1
#
_entry.id   AF-A0A812DN17-F1
#
_cell.length_a   1.000
_cell.length_b   1.000
_cell.length_c   1.000
_cell.angle_alpha   90.00
_cell.angle_beta   90.00
_cell.angle_gamma   90.00
#
_symmetry.space_group_name_H-M   'P 1'
#
loop_
_entity.id
_entity.type
_entity.pdbx_description
1 polymer ?
#
loop_
_entity_poly.entity_id
_entity_poly.type
_entity_poly.pdbx_seq_one_letter_code
_entity_poly.pdbx_strand_id
1 'polypeptide(L)'
;MGLQFGDAGKSFIAALSLASPFARLLFSNLIRAFIEYYTWRGAMVVLAGINLQMIPLALFLLLSHKGKKKPLNVDSRSKKAADSVTLPESKRTFDVSVLKDPLYITYLFTVSFTLNGAILMYSMLPAFLHKKGLEMKEAAALYSIYGIVAAVPRDINLSIYLSIYLSLCVCMIYNKIAVNISVKKIFIYLSIYLSVHIYLSIYLSIHKSTSSKIM
;
A
#
# COMPACT_ATOMS: atom_id res chain seq x y z
N MET A 1 2.42 15.75 -13.05
CA MET A 1 1.77 15.44 -11.76
C MET A 1 1.70 13.92 -11.64
N GLY A 2 2.72 13.29 -11.04
CA GLY A 2 2.75 11.84 -10.87
C GLY A 2 1.52 11.37 -10.11
N LEU A 3 0.98 10.20 -10.46
CA LEU A 3 -0.09 9.55 -9.69
C LEU A 3 0.43 9.27 -8.28
N GLN A 4 0.39 10.29 -7.41
CA GLN A 4 0.59 10.14 -5.98
C GLN A 4 -0.68 9.45 -5.49
N PHE A 5 -0.69 8.14 -5.61
CA PHE A 5 -1.46 7.32 -4.70
C PHE A 5 -1.09 7.80 -3.29
N GLY A 6 -2.04 8.40 -2.58
CA GLY A 6 -1.87 8.72 -1.16
C GLY A 6 -1.45 7.46 -0.40
N ASP A 7 -1.01 7.58 0.86
CA ASP A 7 -0.38 6.46 1.58
C ASP A 7 -1.21 5.15 1.58
N ALA A 8 -2.54 5.24 1.48
CA ALA A 8 -3.43 4.09 1.30
C ALA A 8 -3.27 3.35 -0.06
N GLY A 9 -3.01 4.07 -1.16
CA GLY A 9 -2.84 3.47 -2.48
C GLY A 9 -1.47 2.82 -2.69
N LYS A 10 -0.43 3.27 -1.95
CA LYS A 10 0.87 2.57 -1.90
C LYS A 10 0.72 1.17 -1.29
N SER A 11 -0.03 1.06 -0.19
CA SER A 11 -0.37 -0.23 0.44
C SER A 11 -1.23 -1.11 -0.45
N PHE A 12 -2.16 -0.53 -1.22
CA PHE A 12 -2.96 -1.29 -2.19
C PHE A 12 -2.13 -1.85 -3.35
N ILE A 13 -1.21 -1.05 -3.91
CA ILE A 13 -0.27 -1.52 -4.96
C ILE A 13 0.68 -2.58 -4.40
N ALA A 14 1.16 -2.40 -3.18
CA ALA A 14 1.96 -3.41 -2.49
C ALA A 14 1.17 -4.72 -2.29
N ALA A 15 -0.11 -4.62 -1.90
CA ALA A 15 -0.99 -5.78 -1.78
C ALA A 15 -1.32 -6.43 -3.13
N LEU A 16 -1.49 -5.66 -4.21
CA LEU A 16 -1.67 -6.21 -5.56
C LEU A 16 -0.40 -6.93 -6.04
N SER A 17 0.78 -6.47 -5.62
CA SER A 17 2.05 -7.15 -5.88
C SER A 17 2.18 -8.49 -5.14
N LEU A 18 1.42 -8.71 -4.06
CA LEU A 18 1.32 -10.00 -3.36
C LEU A 18 0.48 -11.03 -4.12
N ALA A 19 -0.42 -10.60 -5.01
CA ALA A 19 -1.20 -11.53 -5.82
C ALA A 19 -0.33 -12.25 -6.86
N SER A 20 0.80 -11.67 -7.28
CA SER A 20 1.69 -12.21 -8.32
C SER A 20 2.36 -13.56 -7.96
N PRO A 21 2.96 -13.77 -6.77
CA PRO A 21 3.51 -15.08 -6.39
C PRO A 21 2.41 -16.15 -6.20
N PHE A 22 1.27 -15.79 -5.59
CA PHE A 22 0.13 -16.71 -5.45
C PHE A 22 -0.44 -17.12 -6.82
N ALA A 23 -0.58 -16.17 -7.73
CA ALA A 23 -0.94 -16.43 -9.12
C ALA A 23 0.07 -17.36 -9.79
N ARG A 24 1.39 -17.16 -9.61
CA ARG A 24 2.41 -18.05 -10.20
C ARG A 24 2.30 -19.50 -9.74
N LEU A 25 1.99 -19.74 -8.45
CA LEU A 25 1.81 -21.09 -7.91
C LEU A 25 0.51 -21.75 -8.44
N LEU A 26 -0.61 -21.03 -8.40
CA LEU A 26 -1.88 -21.54 -8.91
C LEU A 26 -1.82 -21.77 -10.42
N PHE A 27 -1.27 -20.81 -11.16
CA PHE A 27 -1.22 -20.82 -12.61
C PHE A 27 -0.34 -21.94 -13.17
N SER A 28 0.78 -22.26 -12.50
CA SER A 28 1.63 -23.39 -12.89
C SER A 28 0.88 -24.73 -12.82
N ASN A 29 0.07 -24.93 -11.79
CA ASN A 29 -0.71 -26.17 -11.62
C ASN A 29 -1.97 -26.17 -12.50
N LEU A 30 -2.66 -25.03 -12.64
CA LEU A 30 -3.85 -24.88 -13.48
C LEU A 30 -3.55 -25.10 -14.96
N ILE A 31 -2.46 -24.51 -15.47
CA ILE A 31 -2.06 -24.68 -16.88
C ILE A 31 -1.76 -26.14 -17.16
N ARG A 32 -1.09 -26.83 -16.23
CA ARG A 32 -0.78 -28.25 -16.40
C ARG A 32 -2.06 -29.09 -16.52
N ALA A 33 -3.04 -28.85 -15.65
CA ALA A 33 -4.36 -29.48 -15.73
C ALA A 33 -5.10 -29.10 -17.04
N PHE A 34 -5.06 -27.84 -17.45
CA PHE A 34 -5.72 -27.41 -18.69
C PHE A 34 -5.09 -27.98 -19.96
N ILE A 35 -3.77 -28.14 -19.99
CA ILE A 35 -3.10 -28.79 -21.12
C ILE A 35 -3.52 -30.26 -21.19
N GLU A 36 -3.65 -30.93 -20.06
CA GLU A 36 -4.05 -32.33 -19.96
C GLU A 36 -5.50 -32.58 -20.40
N TYR A 37 -6.45 -31.72 -19.99
CA TYR A 37 -7.87 -31.89 -20.31
C TYR A 37 -8.33 -31.20 -21.61
N TYR A 38 -7.77 -30.03 -21.95
CA TYR A 38 -8.29 -29.17 -23.02
C TYR A 38 -7.30 -28.92 -24.17
N THR A 39 -6.14 -29.58 -24.16
CA THR A 39 -5.00 -29.32 -25.06
C THR A 39 -4.43 -27.89 -24.95
N TRP A 40 -3.23 -27.65 -25.50
CA TRP A 40 -2.55 -26.36 -25.35
C TRP A 40 -3.35 -25.18 -25.94
N ARG A 41 -4.12 -25.41 -27.02
CA ARG A 41 -4.95 -24.36 -27.65
C ARG A 41 -6.13 -23.98 -26.76
N GLY A 42 -6.78 -24.96 -26.13
CA GLY A 42 -7.86 -24.72 -25.18
C GLY A 42 -7.35 -24.00 -23.92
N ALA A 43 -6.20 -24.40 -23.40
CA ALA A 43 -5.56 -23.73 -22.26
C ALA A 43 -5.29 -22.23 -22.54
N MET A 44 -4.82 -21.87 -23.73
CA MET A 44 -4.61 -20.47 -24.13
C MET A 44 -5.91 -19.66 -24.19
N VAL A 45 -7.00 -20.25 -24.68
CA VAL A 45 -8.33 -19.59 -24.73
C VAL A 45 -8.87 -19.34 -23.33
N VAL A 46 -8.76 -20.32 -22.43
CA VAL A 46 -9.17 -20.17 -21.03
C VAL A 46 -8.33 -19.09 -20.33
N LEU A 47 -7.02 -19.07 -20.58
CA LEU A 47 -6.12 -18.01 -20.09
C LEU A 47 -6.54 -16.62 -20.57
N ALA A 48 -6.89 -16.50 -21.85
CA ALA A 48 -7.35 -15.24 -22.43
C ALA A 48 -8.66 -14.79 -21.76
N GLY A 49 -9.57 -15.71 -21.49
CA GLY A 49 -10.82 -15.45 -20.74
C GLY A 49 -10.57 -14.94 -19.31
N ILE A 50 -9.63 -15.57 -18.58
CA ILE A 50 -9.24 -15.11 -17.23
C ILE A 50 -8.65 -13.70 -17.28
N ASN A 51 -7.78 -13.41 -18.26
CA ASN A 51 -7.23 -12.06 -18.43
C ASN A 51 -8.31 -11.03 -18.81
N LEU A 52 -9.33 -11.43 -19.56
CA LEU A 52 -10.46 -10.55 -19.92
C LEU A 52 -11.24 -10.05 -18.69
N GLN A 53 -11.28 -10.84 -17.61
CA GLN A 53 -11.97 -10.47 -16.35
C GLN A 53 -11.32 -9.25 -15.66
N MET A 54 -10.07 -8.92 -15.98
CA MET A 54 -9.39 -7.73 -15.46
C MET A 54 -9.96 -6.43 -16.03
N ILE A 55 -10.56 -6.47 -17.23
CA ILE A 55 -11.11 -5.31 -17.93
C ILE A 55 -12.32 -4.70 -17.20
N PRO A 56 -13.38 -5.46 -16.84
CA PRO A 56 -14.51 -4.90 -16.08
C PRO A 56 -14.10 -4.45 -14.69
N LEU A 57 -13.13 -5.12 -14.04
CA LEU A 57 -12.62 -4.72 -12.73
C LEU A 57 -11.87 -3.38 -12.80
N ALA A 58 -11.02 -3.21 -13.82
CA ALA A 58 -10.32 -1.95 -14.09
C ALA A 58 -11.32 -0.83 -14.41
N LEU A 59 -12.35 -1.11 -15.21
CA LEU A 59 -13.39 -0.15 -15.56
C LEU A 59 -14.19 0.27 -14.31
N PHE A 60 -14.55 -0.67 -13.44
CA PHE A 60 -15.25 -0.39 -12.18
C PHE A 60 -14.42 0.50 -11.25
N LEU A 61 -13.13 0.23 -11.08
CA LEU A 61 -12.21 1.07 -10.28
C LEU A 61 -12.04 2.48 -10.87
N LEU A 62 -11.91 2.58 -12.20
CA LEU A 62 -11.81 3.86 -12.91
C LEU A 62 -13.08 4.72 -12.71
N LEU A 63 -14.25 4.10 -12.68
CA LEU A 63 -15.52 4.79 -12.45
C LEU A 63 -15.69 5.18 -10.97
N SER A 64 -15.30 4.31 -10.04
CA SER A 64 -15.38 4.57 -8.60
C SER A 64 -14.51 5.76 -8.15
N HIS A 65 -13.35 5.97 -8.77
CA HIS A 65 -12.44 7.06 -8.41
C HIS A 65 -12.93 8.46 -8.82
N LYS A 66 -13.81 8.58 -9.83
CA LYS A 66 -14.36 9.88 -10.26
C LYS A 66 -15.35 10.50 -9.26
N GLY A 67 -15.82 9.75 -8.25
CA GLY A 67 -16.87 10.18 -7.32
C GLY A 67 -16.46 11.07 -6.15
N LYS A 68 -15.17 11.42 -5.97
CA LYS A 68 -14.72 12.26 -4.84
C LYS A 68 -13.91 13.48 -5.31
N LYS A 69 -14.54 14.41 -6.03
CA LYS A 69 -14.06 15.80 -6.05
C LYS A 69 -14.70 16.53 -4.87
N LYS A 70 -13.88 16.97 -3.91
CA LYS A 70 -14.30 17.95 -2.88
C LYS A 70 -14.93 19.16 -3.59
N PRO A 71 -16.08 19.68 -3.15
CA PRO A 71 -16.60 20.93 -3.70
C PRO A 71 -15.56 22.03 -3.43
N LEU A 72 -15.03 22.63 -4.50
CA LEU A 72 -14.32 23.89 -4.39
C LEU A 72 -15.33 24.92 -3.87
N ASN A 73 -15.01 25.52 -2.73
CA ASN A 73 -15.66 26.75 -2.29
C ASN A 73 -15.28 27.84 -3.30
N VAL A 74 -16.18 28.13 -4.23
CA VAL A 74 -16.04 29.22 -5.19
C VAL A 74 -16.66 30.45 -4.54
N ASP A 75 -15.81 31.27 -3.94
CA ASP A 75 -16.19 32.58 -3.45
C ASP A 75 -16.79 33.40 -4.60
N SER A 76 -17.93 33.99 -4.29
CA SER A 76 -18.80 34.75 -5.18
C SER A 76 -18.20 36.12 -5.50
N ARG A 77 -17.18 36.18 -6.38
CA ARG A 77 -16.71 37.46 -6.91
C ARG A 77 -15.94 37.38 -8.23
N SER A 78 -16.55 36.86 -9.31
CA SER A 78 -16.19 37.32 -10.67
C SER A 78 -17.26 36.93 -11.71
N LYS A 79 -18.44 37.54 -11.61
CA LYS A 79 -19.32 37.73 -12.77
C LYS A 79 -18.86 39.00 -13.48
N LYS A 80 -17.89 38.89 -14.40
CA LYS A 80 -17.60 39.86 -15.48
C LYS A 80 -16.38 39.39 -16.30
N ALA A 81 -16.60 38.35 -17.10
CA ALA A 81 -15.81 38.02 -18.29
C ALA A 81 -16.53 36.89 -19.03
N ALA A 82 -17.81 37.11 -19.35
CA ALA A 82 -18.40 36.47 -20.51
C ALA A 82 -17.93 37.31 -21.69
N ASP A 83 -16.85 36.88 -22.33
CA ASP A 83 -16.67 36.91 -23.78
C ASP A 83 -15.24 36.57 -24.16
N SER A 84 -15.14 35.68 -25.15
CA SER A 84 -13.95 35.07 -25.75
C SER A 84 -13.38 33.83 -25.06
N VAL A 85 -12.87 32.94 -25.92
CA VAL A 85 -11.97 31.82 -25.65
C VAL A 85 -12.63 30.44 -25.53
N THR A 86 -12.86 29.87 -26.72
CA THR A 86 -12.45 28.52 -27.17
C THR A 86 -12.89 27.29 -26.36
N LEU A 87 -13.47 26.33 -27.10
CA LEU A 87 -13.68 24.92 -26.72
C LEU A 87 -12.58 24.43 -25.76
N PRO A 88 -12.92 23.76 -24.64
CA PRO A 88 -11.91 23.25 -23.73
C PRO A 88 -11.07 22.20 -24.46
N GLU A 89 -9.86 22.59 -24.84
CA GLU A 89 -8.81 21.74 -25.38
C GLU A 89 -8.74 20.45 -24.57
N SER A 90 -8.69 19.35 -25.33
CA SER A 90 -8.19 18.05 -24.91
C SER A 90 -7.04 18.20 -23.91
N LYS A 91 -7.34 18.08 -22.63
CA LYS A 91 -6.34 18.14 -21.56
C LYS A 91 -5.43 16.93 -21.75
N ARG A 92 -4.23 17.19 -22.29
CA ARG A 92 -3.07 16.29 -22.32
C ARG A 92 -3.02 15.44 -21.05
N THR A 93 -3.40 14.18 -21.18
CA THR A 93 -3.34 13.18 -20.10
C THR A 93 -1.96 12.54 -19.98
N PHE A 94 -1.01 12.89 -20.85
CA PHE A 94 0.36 12.38 -20.84
C PHE A 94 1.36 13.47 -20.43
N ASP A 95 1.64 13.50 -19.13
CA ASP A 95 2.75 14.27 -18.57
C ASP A 95 4.07 13.54 -18.88
N VAL A 96 4.68 13.86 -20.02
CA VAL A 96 5.97 13.28 -20.47
C VAL A 96 7.17 13.86 -19.70
N SER A 97 6.92 14.76 -18.74
CA SER A 97 7.94 15.44 -17.94
C SER A 97 8.82 14.47 -17.15
N VAL A 98 8.24 13.35 -16.68
CA VAL A 98 8.98 12.30 -15.92
C VAL A 98 9.98 11.55 -16.79
N LEU A 99 9.69 11.39 -18.10
CA LEU A 99 10.60 10.72 -19.03
C LEU A 99 11.82 11.56 -19.41
N LYS A 100 11.87 12.84 -19.03
CA LYS A 100 13.03 13.72 -19.30
C LYS A 100 14.09 13.68 -18.20
N ASP A 101 13.75 13.14 -17.02
CA ASP A 101 14.70 13.06 -15.91
C ASP A 101 15.77 11.99 -16.21
N PRO A 102 17.07 12.35 -16.25
CA PRO A 102 18.13 11.42 -16.64
C PRO A 102 18.26 10.24 -15.67
N LEU A 103 18.00 10.47 -14.37
CA LEU A 103 17.96 9.41 -13.35
C LEU A 103 16.81 8.42 -13.58
N TYR A 104 15.69 8.88 -14.12
CA TYR A 104 14.56 8.02 -14.43
C TYR A 104 14.84 7.19 -15.69
N ILE A 105 15.48 7.78 -16.70
CA ILE A 105 15.89 7.06 -17.92
C ILE A 105 16.92 5.97 -17.60
N THR A 106 17.94 6.27 -16.80
CA THR A 106 18.94 5.26 -16.40
C THR A 106 18.30 4.14 -15.59
N TYR A 107 17.42 4.47 -14.63
CA TYR A 107 16.63 3.49 -13.91
C TYR A 107 15.79 2.61 -14.85
N LEU A 108 15.06 3.21 -15.79
CA LEU A 108 14.22 2.49 -16.73
C LEU A 108 15.06 1.54 -17.60
N PHE A 109 16.19 2.01 -18.10
CA PHE A 109 17.13 1.21 -18.87
C PHE A 109 17.68 0.04 -18.07
N THR A 110 18.14 0.26 -16.84
CA THR A 110 18.64 -0.79 -15.95
C THR A 110 17.56 -1.82 -15.63
N VAL A 111 16.34 -1.39 -15.34
CA VAL A 111 15.21 -2.29 -15.07
C VAL A 111 14.86 -3.10 -16.30
N SER A 112 14.76 -2.48 -17.47
CA SER A 112 14.51 -3.18 -18.73
C SER A 112 15.59 -4.21 -19.02
N PHE A 113 16.87 -3.87 -18.84
CA PHE A 113 17.97 -4.80 -19.07
C PHE A 113 17.96 -5.96 -18.07
N THR A 114 17.68 -5.67 -16.80
CA THR A 114 17.61 -6.70 -15.74
C THR A 114 16.46 -7.66 -15.98
N LEU A 115 15.28 -7.15 -16.35
CA LEU A 115 14.11 -7.98 -16.65
C LEU A 115 14.34 -8.84 -17.90
N ASN A 116 14.85 -8.26 -18.98
CA ASN A 116 15.12 -9.00 -20.22
C ASN A 116 16.26 -10.01 -20.05
N GLY A 117 17.34 -9.64 -19.36
CA GLY A 117 18.44 -10.54 -19.04
C GLY A 117 17.97 -11.73 -18.20
N ALA A 118 17.11 -11.49 -17.22
CA ALA A 118 16.47 -12.56 -16.46
C ALA A 118 15.63 -13.46 -17.39
N ILE A 119 14.72 -12.89 -18.20
CA ILE A 119 13.88 -13.64 -19.18
C ILE A 119 14.73 -14.50 -20.12
N LEU A 120 15.82 -13.95 -20.66
CA LEU A 120 16.73 -14.69 -21.52
C LEU A 120 17.39 -15.85 -20.80
N MET A 121 17.91 -15.61 -19.59
CA MET A 121 18.48 -16.66 -18.74
C MET A 121 17.46 -17.77 -18.45
N TYR A 122 16.19 -17.41 -18.16
CA TYR A 122 15.10 -18.36 -17.99
C TYR A 122 14.81 -19.18 -19.24
N SER A 123 14.75 -18.54 -20.41
CA SER A 123 14.42 -19.21 -21.67
C SER A 123 15.52 -20.15 -22.16
N MET A 124 16.78 -19.83 -21.86
CA MET A 124 17.95 -20.59 -22.30
C MET A 124 18.33 -21.72 -21.34
N LEU A 125 17.85 -21.67 -20.08
CA LEU A 125 18.17 -22.65 -19.06
C LEU A 125 17.78 -24.10 -19.43
N PRO A 126 16.57 -24.39 -19.95
CA PRO A 126 16.20 -25.74 -20.37
C PRO A 126 17.06 -26.25 -21.53
N ALA A 127 17.38 -25.38 -22.51
CA ALA A 127 18.23 -25.72 -23.64
C ALA A 127 19.67 -26.04 -23.20
N PHE A 128 20.19 -25.29 -22.22
CA PHE A 128 21.50 -25.55 -21.63
C PHE A 128 21.54 -26.87 -20.85
N LEU A 129 20.50 -27.16 -20.06
CA LEU A 129 20.40 -28.41 -19.29
C LEU A 129 20.26 -29.63 -20.19
N HIS A 130 19.49 -29.50 -21.28
CA HIS A 130 19.38 -30.54 -22.29
C HIS A 130 20.72 -30.82 -22.99
N LYS A 131 21.49 -29.77 -23.33
CA LYS A 131 22.84 -29.90 -23.90
C LYS A 131 23.83 -30.58 -22.94
N LYS A 132 23.59 -30.48 -21.63
CA LYS A 132 24.36 -31.20 -20.59
C LYS A 132 23.93 -32.66 -20.41
N GLY A 133 22.94 -33.14 -21.15
CA GLY A 133 22.47 -34.53 -21.11
C GLY A 133 21.34 -34.80 -20.12
N LEU A 134 20.73 -33.77 -19.51
CA LEU A 134 19.55 -33.96 -18.65
C LEU A 134 18.29 -34.21 -19.48
N GLU A 135 17.40 -35.05 -18.94
CA GLU A 135 16.09 -35.31 -19.53
C GLU A 135 15.23 -34.03 -19.45
N MET A 136 14.42 -33.75 -20.47
CA MET A 136 13.59 -32.54 -20.53
C MET A 136 12.64 -32.38 -19.34
N LYS A 137 12.26 -33.51 -18.71
CA LYS A 137 11.42 -33.53 -17.50
C LYS A 137 12.15 -32.99 -16.27
N GLU A 138 13.43 -33.30 -16.12
CA GLU A 138 14.28 -32.81 -15.03
C GLU A 138 14.55 -31.31 -15.18
N ALA A 139 14.76 -30.85 -16.43
CA ALA A 139 14.89 -29.43 -16.74
C ALA A 139 13.63 -28.62 -16.40
N ALA A 140 12.43 -29.19 -16.67
CA ALA A 140 11.17 -28.57 -16.29
C ALA A 140 10.95 -28.55 -14.76
N ALA A 141 11.40 -29.57 -14.03
CA ALA A 141 11.35 -29.59 -12.57
C ALA A 141 12.32 -28.55 -11.95
N LEU A 142 13.51 -28.38 -12.52
CA LEU A 142 14.43 -27.32 -12.12
C LEU A 142 13.84 -25.92 -12.35
N TYR A 143 13.08 -25.75 -13.43
CA TYR A 143 12.40 -24.49 -13.73
C TYR A 143 11.34 -24.14 -12.66
N SER A 144 10.57 -25.11 -12.19
CA SER A 144 9.59 -24.88 -11.12
C SER A 144 10.25 -24.61 -9.76
N ILE A 145 11.32 -25.33 -9.42
CA ILE A 145 12.10 -25.10 -8.20
C ILE A 145 12.67 -23.68 -8.16
N TYR A 146 13.27 -23.23 -9.26
CA TYR A 146 13.81 -21.87 -9.34
C TYR A 146 12.71 -20.80 -9.20
N GLY A 147 11.54 -21.02 -9.78
CA GLY A 147 10.38 -20.12 -9.62
C GLY A 147 9.94 -19.98 -8.16
N ILE A 148 9.98 -21.08 -7.40
CA ILE A 148 9.72 -21.08 -5.95
C ILE A 148 10.83 -20.33 -5.20
N VAL A 149 12.10 -20.61 -5.50
CA VAL A 149 13.26 -19.94 -4.89
C VAL A 149 13.28 -18.44 -5.16
N ALA A 150 12.76 -17.97 -6.30
CA ALA A 150 12.63 -16.55 -6.59
C ALA A 150 11.44 -15.89 -5.86
N ALA A 151 10.37 -16.64 -5.58
CA ALA A 151 9.17 -16.12 -4.91
C ALA A 151 9.33 -16.08 -3.37
N VAL A 152 9.89 -17.14 -2.78
CA VAL A 152 9.97 -17.35 -1.33
C VAL A 152 10.70 -16.23 -0.58
N PRO A 153 11.89 -15.75 -1.01
CA PRO A 153 12.59 -14.67 -0.30
C PRO A 153 11.81 -13.35 -0.31
N ARG A 154 11.06 -13.09 -1.37
CA ARG A 154 10.23 -11.89 -1.51
C ARG A 154 9.07 -11.90 -0.52
N ASP A 155 8.42 -13.05 -0.40
CA ASP A 155 7.28 -13.23 0.50
C ASP A 155 7.71 -13.25 1.97
N ILE A 156 8.87 -13.86 2.28
CA ILE A 156 9.46 -13.87 3.63
C ILE A 156 9.88 -12.46 4.06
N ASN A 157 10.65 -11.73 3.23
CA ASN A 157 11.11 -10.38 3.59
C ASN A 157 9.93 -9.42 3.84
N LEU A 158 8.86 -9.53 3.05
CA LEU A 158 7.69 -8.69 3.25
C LEU A 158 6.88 -9.11 4.47
N SER A 159 6.75 -10.41 4.75
CA SER A 159 6.10 -10.93 5.97
C SER A 159 6.81 -10.40 7.23
N ILE A 160 8.14 -10.42 7.22
CA ILE A 160 8.97 -9.84 8.29
C ILE A 160 8.72 -8.33 8.40
N TYR A 161 8.74 -7.60 7.27
CA TYR A 161 8.49 -6.16 7.26
C TYR A 161 7.10 -5.80 7.80
N LEU A 162 6.06 -6.54 7.38
CA LEU A 162 4.69 -6.34 7.82
C LEU A 162 4.51 -6.68 9.31
N SER A 163 5.15 -7.75 9.79
CA SER A 163 5.16 -8.15 11.20
C SER A 163 5.78 -7.06 12.07
N ILE A 164 6.92 -6.51 11.66
CA ILE A 164 7.59 -5.39 12.34
C ILE A 164 6.69 -4.15 12.36
N TYR A 165 6.09 -3.81 11.22
CA TYR A 165 5.21 -2.63 11.12
C TYR A 165 3.98 -2.75 12.01
N LEU A 166 3.36 -3.94 12.05
CA LEU A 166 2.21 -4.21 12.89
C LEU A 166 2.57 -4.14 14.38
N SER A 167 3.71 -4.71 14.76
CA SER A 167 4.25 -4.64 16.12
C SER A 167 4.47 -3.19 16.58
N LEU A 168 5.06 -2.35 15.71
CA LEU A 168 5.26 -0.93 15.98
C LEU A 168 3.93 -0.17 16.14
N CYS A 169 2.94 -0.45 15.29
CA CYS A 169 1.60 0.13 15.40
C CYS A 169 0.93 -0.21 16.74
N VAL A 170 0.96 -1.48 17.14
CA VAL A 170 0.40 -1.92 18.44
C VAL A 170 1.12 -1.23 19.60
N CYS A 171 2.45 -1.12 19.53
CA CYS A 171 3.24 -0.44 20.55
C CYS A 171 2.87 1.05 20.67
N MET A 172 2.69 1.76 19.55
CA MET A 172 2.26 3.15 19.56
C MET A 172 0.86 3.34 20.16
N ILE A 173 -0.06 2.42 19.90
CA ILE A 173 -1.41 2.45 20.49
C ILE A 173 -1.33 2.24 22.01
N TYR A 174 -0.56 1.24 22.45
CA TYR A 174 -0.38 0.97 23.88
C TYR A 174 0.22 2.17 24.62
N ASN A 175 1.25 2.80 24.05
CA ASN A 175 1.88 3.96 24.65
C ASN A 175 0.91 5.15 24.76
N LYS A 176 0.09 5.40 23.73
CA LYS A 176 -0.97 6.43 23.80
C LYS A 176 -1.97 6.18 24.93
N ILE A 177 -2.39 4.93 25.12
CA ILE A 177 -3.32 4.55 26.19
C ILE A 177 -2.65 4.74 27.56
N ALA A 178 -1.41 4.28 27.72
CA ALA A 178 -0.66 4.41 28.97
C ALA A 178 -0.46 5.88 29.37
N VAL A 179 -0.05 6.74 28.44
CA VAL A 179 0.07 8.19 28.68
C VAL A 179 -1.26 8.80 29.11
N ASN A 180 -2.36 8.45 28.45
CA ASN A 180 -3.69 8.97 28.78
C ASN A 180 -4.12 8.56 30.21
N ILE A 181 -3.86 7.31 30.61
CA ILE A 181 -4.12 6.84 31.98
C ILE A 181 -3.26 7.61 33.00
N SER A 182 -1.98 7.81 32.71
CA SER A 182 -1.07 8.55 33.60
C SER A 182 -1.50 10.01 33.80
N VAL A 183 -1.90 10.70 32.72
CA VAL A 183 -2.41 12.07 32.78
C VAL A 183 -3.69 12.14 33.62
N LYS A 184 -4.63 11.22 33.40
CA LYS A 184 -5.87 11.17 34.20
C LYS A 184 -5.62 10.96 35.69
N LYS A 185 -4.66 10.10 36.06
CA LYS A 185 -4.25 9.92 37.46
C LYS A 185 -3.75 11.22 38.08
N ILE A 186 -2.89 11.95 37.36
CA ILE A 186 -2.36 13.25 37.82
C ILE A 186 -3.49 14.25 38.05
N PHE A 187 -4.45 14.35 37.14
CA PHE A 187 -5.63 15.22 37.29
C PHE A 187 -6.47 14.87 38.53
N ILE A 188 -6.65 13.57 38.82
CA ILE A 188 -7.38 13.12 40.02
C ILE A 188 -6.62 13.52 41.28
N TYR A 189 -5.32 13.27 41.36
CA TYR A 189 -4.50 13.68 42.51
C TYR A 189 -4.51 15.20 42.71
N LEU A 190 -4.41 15.97 41.63
CA LEU A 190 -4.44 17.43 41.68
C LEU A 190 -5.80 17.93 42.18
N SER A 191 -6.91 17.32 41.73
CA SER A 191 -8.27 17.64 42.20
C SER A 191 -8.44 17.39 43.70
N ILE A 192 -7.95 16.26 44.20
CA ILE A 192 -8.00 15.92 45.63
C ILE A 192 -7.14 16.90 46.45
N TYR A 193 -5.93 17.22 45.98
CA TYR A 193 -5.06 18.16 46.67
C TYR A 193 -5.70 19.56 46.77
N LEU A 194 -6.29 20.03 45.67
CA LEU A 194 -6.93 21.34 45.62
C LEU A 194 -8.17 21.40 46.55
N SER A 195 -8.98 20.34 46.59
CA SER A 195 -10.16 20.31 47.47
C SER A 195 -9.79 20.32 48.95
N VAL A 196 -8.75 19.57 49.34
CA VAL A 196 -8.22 19.58 50.72
C VAL A 196 -7.66 20.96 51.08
N HIS A 197 -6.90 21.59 50.19
CA HIS A 197 -6.35 22.92 50.41
C HIS A 197 -7.45 23.97 50.60
N ILE A 198 -8.51 23.94 49.77
CA ILE A 198 -9.66 24.83 49.91
C ILE A 198 -10.35 24.60 51.26
N TYR A 199 -10.62 23.35 51.64
CA TYR A 199 -11.25 23.03 52.92
C TYR A 199 -10.42 23.54 54.11
N LEU A 200 -9.10 23.31 54.09
CA LEU A 200 -8.19 23.78 55.12
C LEU A 200 -8.16 25.31 55.21
N SER A 201 -8.18 26.00 54.06
CA SER A 201 -8.19 27.48 54.01
C SER A 201 -9.45 28.08 54.63
N ILE A 202 -10.63 27.47 54.38
CA ILE A 202 -11.90 27.88 54.97
C ILE A 202 -11.88 27.66 56.48
N TYR A 203 -11.43 26.48 56.91
CA TYR A 203 -11.33 26.14 58.34
C TYR A 203 -10.44 27.12 59.12
N LEU A 204 -9.24 27.41 58.59
CA LEU A 204 -8.31 28.40 59.17
C LEU A 204 -8.92 29.81 59.22
N SER A 205 -9.63 30.22 58.16
CA SER A 205 -10.27 31.52 58.10
C SER A 205 -11.36 31.68 59.16
N ILE A 206 -12.16 30.64 59.42
CA ILE A 206 -13.19 30.65 60.46
C ILE A 206 -12.54 30.71 61.85
N HIS A 207 -11.55 29.86 62.13
CA HIS A 207 -10.87 29.84 63.43
C HIS A 207 -10.21 31.19 63.77
N LYS A 208 -9.53 31.82 62.80
CA LYS A 208 -8.91 33.13 62.98
C LYS A 208 -9.95 34.23 63.25
N SER A 209 -11.10 34.19 62.57
CA SER A 209 -12.20 35.14 62.80
C SER A 209 -12.80 35.03 64.20
N THR A 210 -12.99 33.80 64.71
CA THR A 210 -13.53 33.58 66.06
C THR A 210 -12.54 34.00 67.14
N SER A 211 -11.24 33.72 66.98
CA SER A 211 -10.20 34.14 67.93
C SER A 211 -10.06 35.66 68.03
N SER A 212 -10.31 36.41 66.96
CA SER A 212 -10.25 37.88 66.94
C SER A 212 -11.44 38.55 67.64
N LYS A 213 -12.54 37.83 67.89
CA LYS A 213 -13.74 38.38 68.55
C LYS A 213 -13.75 38.18 70.08
N ILE A 214 -12.78 37.44 70.61
CA ILE A 214 -12.69 37.06 72.03
C ILE A 214 -11.59 37.87 72.76
N MET A 215 -10.87 38.74 72.04
CA MET A 215 -9.95 39.76 72.57
C MET A 215 -10.60 41.14 72.47
#